data_AF-A0A6C0CI61-F1
#
_entry.id   AF-A0A6C0CI61-F1
#
_cell.length_a   1.000
_cell.length_b   1.000
_cell.length_c   1.000
_cell.angle_alpha   90.00
_cell.angle_beta   90.00
_cell.angle_gamma   90.00
#
_symmetry.space_group_name_H-M   'P 1'
#
loop_
_entity.id
_entity.type
_entity.pdbx_description
1 polymer ?
#
loop_
_entity_poly.entity_id
_entity_poly.type
_entity_poly.pdbx_seq_one_letter_code
_entity_poly.pdbx_strand_id
1 'polypeptide(L)' 'MEEVVRKNPKLWTVAIYLFYVAGFLYLKPSVAFGKDGNIRPFGVGKKDSTVFPVWIWILALAVAAYLTVVYILDFQM' A
#
# COMPACT_ATOMS: atom_id res chain seq x y z
N MET A 1 18.23 -11.58 9.05
CA MET A 1 17.35 -10.64 8.33
C MET A 1 17.09 -9.41 9.17
N GLU A 2 16.67 -9.59 10.42
CA GLU A 2 16.42 -8.50 11.38
C GLU A 2 17.60 -7.53 11.53
N GLU A 3 18.84 -8.01 11.71
CA GLU A 3 20.03 -7.14 11.82
C GLU A 3 20.21 -6.20 10.61
N VAL A 4 19.89 -6.69 9.41
CA VAL A 4 19.96 -5.89 8.18
C VAL A 4 18.85 -4.84 8.15
N VAL A 5 17.66 -5.18 8.66
CA VAL A 5 16.53 -4.24 8.78
C VAL A 5 16.83 -3.18 9.83
N ARG A 6 17.35 -3.58 10.99
CA ARG A 6 17.69 -2.73 12.13
C ARG A 6 18.77 -1.70 11.78
N LYS A 7 19.69 -2.04 10.87
CA LYS A 7 20.72 -1.11 10.37
C LYS A 7 20.12 0.07 9.59
N ASN A 8 19.05 -0.15 8.81
CA ASN A 8 18.45 0.87 7.95
C ASN A 8 16.91 0.78 7.89
N PRO A 9 16.19 0.93 9.00
CA PRO A 9 14.75 0.64 9.07
C PRO A 9 13.93 1.53 8.12
N LYS A 10 14.33 2.81 7.97
CA LYS A 10 13.67 3.75 7.06
C LYS A 10 13.77 3.31 5.60
N LEU A 11 14.93 2.81 5.18
CA LEU A 11 15.13 2.32 3.82
C LEU A 11 14.26 1.10 3.54
N TRP A 12 14.16 0.19 4.51
CA TRP A 12 13.28 -0.96 4.42
C TRP A 12 11.81 -0.59 4.37
N THR A 13 11.37 0.42 5.13
CA THR A 13 10.00 0.94 5.05
C THR A 13 9.71 1.46 3.64
N VAL A 14 10.63 2.23 3.04
CA VAL A 14 10.46 2.75 1.68
C VAL A 14 10.43 1.60 0.66
N ALA A 15 11.32 0.62 0.77
CA ALA A 15 11.37 -0.52 -0.15
C ALA A 15 10.08 -1.35 -0.09
N ILE A 16 9.58 -1.66 1.10
CA ILE A 16 8.33 -2.41 1.30
C ILE A 16 7.14 -1.60 0.79
N TYR A 17 7.11 -0.28 1.05
CA TYR A 17 6.07 0.59 0.53
C TYR A 17 6.02 0.58 -1.01
N LEU A 18 7.17 0.72 -1.67
CA LEU A 18 7.25 0.68 -3.14
C LEU A 18 6.82 -0.69 -3.68
N PHE A 19 7.19 -1.78 -3.01
CA PHE A 19 6.74 -3.13 -3.35
C PHE A 19 5.21 -3.27 -3.23
N TYR A 20 4.61 -2.79 -2.14
CA TYR A 20 3.16 -2.79 -1.96
C TYR A 20 2.43 -1.95 -3.00
N VAL A 21 2.93 -0.75 -3.32
CA VAL A 21 2.36 0.10 -4.37
C VAL A 21 2.46 -0.58 -5.73
N ALA A 22 3.61 -1.19 -6.06
CA ALA A 22 3.77 -1.94 -7.30
C ALA A 22 2.78 -3.12 -7.38
N GLY A 23 2.62 -3.88 -6.29
CA GLY A 23 1.63 -4.95 -6.19
C GLY A 23 0.19 -4.45 -6.36
N PHE A 24 -0.16 -3.33 -5.73
CA PHE A 24 -1.48 -2.70 -5.85
C PHE A 24 -1.78 -2.25 -7.29
N LEU A 25 -0.81 -1.62 -7.96
CA LEU A 25 -0.92 -1.19 -9.35
C LEU A 25 -0.95 -2.36 -10.34
N TYR A 26 -0.26 -3.46 -10.04
CA TYR A 26 -0.23 -4.66 -10.86
C TYR A 26 -1.54 -5.46 -10.74
N LEU A 27 -1.99 -5.72 -9.51
CA LEU A 27 -3.19 -6.51 -9.23
C LEU A 27 -4.48 -5.76 -9.59
N LYS A 28 -4.45 -4.42 -9.62
CA LYS A 28 -5.58 -3.55 -9.97
C LYS A 28 -6.88 -3.97 -9.28
N PRO A 29 -6.94 -3.96 -7.93
CA PRO A 29 -8.08 -4.48 -7.21
C PRO A 29 -9.37 -3.74 -7.59
N SER A 30 -10.48 -4.47 -7.74
CA SER A 30 -11.74 -3.96 -8.27
C SER A 30 -12.35 -2.81 -7.44
N VAL A 31 -11.93 -2.65 -6.19
CA VAL A 31 -12.35 -1.55 -5.29
C VAL A 31 -11.75 -0.19 -5.68
N ALA A 32 -10.60 -0.19 -6.35
CA ALA A 32 -9.88 1.02 -6.78
C ALA A 32 -9.78 1.16 -8.31
N PHE A 33 -9.87 0.05 -9.04
CA PHE A 33 -9.75 0.00 -10.50
C PHE A 33 -11.04 -0.49 -11.16
N GLY A 34 -11.34 0.10 -12.32
CA GLY A 34 -12.42 -0.31 -13.19
C GLY A 34 -12.07 -1.59 -13.97
N LYS A 35 -13.05 -2.14 -14.69
CA LYS A 35 -12.85 -3.35 -15.52
C LYS A 35 -11.78 -3.18 -16.59
N ASP A 36 -11.65 -1.96 -17.10
CA ASP A 36 -10.66 -1.60 -18.13
C ASP A 36 -9.27 -1.32 -17.52
N GLY A 37 -9.10 -1.48 -16.21
CA GLY A 37 -7.85 -1.22 -15.50
C GLY A 37 -7.57 0.27 -15.25
N ASN A 38 -8.52 1.15 -15.55
CA ASN A 38 -8.48 2.57 -15.20
C ASN A 38 -8.72 2.78 -13.70
N ILE A 39 -8.13 3.82 -13.11
CA ILE A 39 -8.43 4.21 -11.72
C ILE A 39 -9.88 4.70 -11.67
N ARG A 40 -10.66 4.16 -10.73
CA ARG A 40 -12.06 4.58 -10.55
C ARG A 40 -12.11 6.03 -10.07
N PRO A 41 -12.97 6.88 -10.66
CA PRO A 41 -13.17 8.23 -10.16
C PRO A 41 -13.81 8.17 -8.76
N PHE A 42 -13.38 9.06 -7.89
CA PHE A 42 -14.01 9.20 -6.57
C PHE A 42 -15.43 9.76 -6.70
N GLY A 43 -16.37 9.18 -5.94
CA GLY A 43 -17.74 9.65 -5.84
C GLY A 43 -18.74 8.53 -5.53
N VAL A 44 -19.99 8.92 -5.28
CA VAL A 44 -21.08 8.00 -4.92
C VAL A 44 -22.17 7.89 -5.99
N GLY A 45 -22.13 8.75 -7.02
CA GLY A 45 -23.24 8.94 -7.97
C GLY A 45 -23.09 8.26 -9.33
N LYS A 46 -21.97 7.57 -9.61
CA LYS A 46 -21.76 6.85 -10.88
C LYS A 46 -21.57 5.37 -10.61
N LYS A 47 -22.08 4.51 -11.50
CA LYS A 47 -21.99 3.04 -11.36
C LYS A 47 -20.56 2.53 -11.16
N ASP A 48 -19.58 3.22 -11.75
CA ASP A 48 -18.17 2.85 -11.70
C ASP A 48 -17.33 3.77 -10.79
N SER A 49 -17.94 4.64 -9.99
CA SER A 49 -17.20 5.44 -9.01
C SER A 49 -16.82 4.61 -7.78
N THR A 50 -15.77 5.04 -7.09
CA THR A 50 -15.34 4.47 -5.82
C THR A 50 -15.54 5.46 -4.68
N VAL A 51 -15.92 4.95 -3.51
CA VAL A 51 -16.00 5.74 -2.27
C VAL A 51 -14.60 6.01 -1.71
N PHE A 52 -13.61 5.18 -2.04
CA PHE A 52 -12.24 5.34 -1.56
C PHE A 52 -11.36 5.82 -2.71
N PRO A 53 -10.99 7.10 -2.76
CA PRO A 53 -10.09 7.61 -3.79
C PRO A 53 -8.75 6.88 -3.70
N VAL A 54 -8.05 6.78 -4.85
CA VAL A 54 -6.80 6.01 -4.95
C VAL A 54 -5.74 6.46 -3.93
N TRP A 55 -5.68 7.75 -3.59
CA TRP A 55 -4.71 8.28 -2.64
C TRP A 55 -4.90 7.74 -1.21
N ILE A 56 -6.12 7.36 -0.80
CA ILE A 56 -6.33 6.69 0.50
C ILE A 56 -5.64 5.32 0.51
N TRP A 57 -5.71 4.58 -0.59
CA TRP A 57 -4.99 3.30 -0.72
C TRP A 57 -3.48 3.51 -0.62
N ILE A 58 -2.94 4.53 -1.29
CA ILE A 58 -1.51 4.85 -1.23
C ILE A 58 -1.06 5.18 0.21
N LEU A 59 -1.85 5.97 0.95
CA LEU A 59 -1.58 6.26 2.36
C LEU A 59 -1.68 5.00 3.25
N ALA A 60 -2.70 4.18 3.04
CA ALA A 60 -2.89 2.95 3.80
C ALA A 60 -1.71 1.97 3.59
N LEU A 61 -1.20 1.85 2.36
CA LEU A 61 -0.04 1.02 2.06
C LEU A 61 1.24 1.57 2.70
N ALA A 62 1.39 2.89 2.83
CA ALA A 62 2.52 3.48 3.54
C ALA A 62 2.48 3.14 5.04
N VAL A 63 1.31 3.23 5.67
CA VAL A 63 1.11 2.81 7.07
C VAL A 63 1.40 1.32 7.22
N ALA A 64 0.88 0.47 6.32
CA ALA A 64 1.13 -0.96 6.34
C ALA A 64 2.62 -1.30 6.21
N ALA A 65 3.36 -0.59 5.34
CA ALA A 65 4.80 -0.78 5.19
C ALA A 65 5.58 -0.41 6.47
N TYR A 66 5.20 0.68 7.13
CA TYR A 66 5.78 1.05 8.42
C TYR A 66 5.50 -0.01 9.49
N LEU A 67 4.24 -0.42 9.64
CA LEU A 67 3.84 -1.45 10.61
C LEU A 67 4.54 -2.78 10.35
N THR A 68 4.78 -3.13 9.09
CA THR A 68 5.53 -4.35 8.73
C THR A 68 6.98 -4.27 9.23
N VAL A 69 7.65 -3.14 9.06
CA VAL A 69 9.02 -2.95 9.57
C VAL A 69 9.05 -2.96 11.10
N VAL A 70 8.10 -2.28 11.75
CA VAL A 70 7.96 -2.30 13.21
C VAL A 70 7.77 -3.73 13.70
N TYR A 71 6.84 -4.48 13.11
CA TYR A 71 6.60 -5.88 13.46
C TYR A 71 7.86 -6.74 13.31
N ILE A 72 8.63 -6.58 12.22
CA ILE A 72 9.88 -7.32 12.01
C ILE A 72 10.92 -7.01 13.11
N LEU A 73 10.95 -5.79 13.64
CA LEU A 73 11.96 -5.35 14.62
C LEU A 73 11.54 -5.55 16.08
N ASP A 74 10.24 -5.53 16.38
CA ASP A 74 9.68 -5.64 17.73
C ASP A 74 9.27 -7.07 18.10
N PHE A 75 9.14 -7.99 17.15
CA PHE A 75 8.75 -9.40 17.40
C PHE A 75 9.78 -10.21 18.22
N GLN A 76 10.84 -9.60 18.75
CA GLN A 76 11.88 -10.24 19.55
C GLN A 76 12.19 -9.50 20.88
N MET A 77 11.25 -8.75 21.44
CA MET A 77 11.28 -8.44 22.89
C MET A 77 10.77 -9.63 23.72
#